data_AF-A0A7S1SFF8-F1
#
_entry.id   AF-A0A7S1SFF8-F1
#
_cell.length_a   1.000
_cell.length_b   1.000
_cell.length_c   1.000
_cell.angle_alpha   90.00
_cell.angle_beta   90.00
_cell.angle_gamma   90.00
#
_symmetry.space_group_name_H-M   'P 1'
#
loop_
_entity.id
_entity.type
_entity.pdbx_description
1 polymer ?
#
loop_
_entity_poly.entity_id
_entity_poly.type
_entity_poly.pdbx_seq_one_letter_code
_entity_poly.pdbx_strand_id
1 'polypeptide(L)'
;GYRSEPLLGVCIVTVLSVLLVGVTTSVSISGSEARGGLFGGGLQTATLCAVWVEAALAMLCMLYLLFGNAGVIQRSMTTCFPMPAEVELRLRESRSLEGLKNIEGPQGSPTLGSYCVRCLVWRPPKEW
;
A
#
# COMPACT_ATOMS: atom_id res chain seq x y z
N GLY A 1 -2.18 -16.97 -2.24
CA GLY A 1 -3.12 -16.41 -1.26
C GLY A 1 -3.13 -14.91 -1.39
N TYR A 2 -4.16 -14.33 -2.00
CA TYR A 2 -4.27 -12.87 -2.23
C TYR A 2 -4.83 -12.12 -1.01
N ARG A 3 -5.43 -12.83 -0.04
CA ARG A 3 -6.02 -12.24 1.17
C ARG A 3 -5.03 -12.08 2.33
N SER A 4 -3.91 -12.80 2.33
CA SER A 4 -2.95 -12.81 3.44
C SER A 4 -1.92 -11.67 3.37
N GLU A 5 -1.62 -11.18 2.17
CA GLU A 5 -0.66 -10.08 1.93
C GLU A 5 -1.05 -8.79 2.70
N PRO A 6 -2.31 -8.30 2.65
CA PRO A 6 -2.69 -7.10 3.42
C PRO A 6 -2.64 -7.35 4.93
N LEU A 7 -3.05 -8.53 5.40
CA LEU A 7 -3.01 -8.87 6.84
C LEU A 7 -1.58 -8.86 7.38
N LEU A 8 -0.62 -9.40 6.62
CA LEU A 8 0.80 -9.36 6.98
C LEU A 8 1.31 -7.91 7.07
N GLY A 9 0.95 -7.06 6.11
CA GLY A 9 1.29 -5.64 6.13
C GLY A 9 0.75 -4.92 7.37
N VAL A 10 -0.51 -5.17 7.72
CA VAL A 10 -1.14 -4.61 8.94
C VAL A 10 -0.39 -5.07 10.19
N CYS A 11 -0.11 -6.36 10.32
CA CYS A 11 0.63 -6.89 11.47
C CYS A 11 2.01 -6.22 11.62
N ILE A 12 2.76 -6.08 10.53
CA ILE A 12 4.09 -5.46 10.56
C ILE A 12 4.01 -4.00 11.01
N VAL A 13 3.13 -3.19 10.40
CA VAL A 13 2.98 -1.77 10.74
C VAL A 13 2.56 -1.60 12.20
N THR A 14 1.56 -2.35 12.66
CA THR A 14 1.09 -2.25 14.04
C THR A 14 2.17 -2.65 15.05
N VAL A 15 2.90 -3.75 14.82
CA VAL A 15 3.97 -4.18 15.74
C VAL A 15 5.10 -3.16 15.79
N LEU A 16 5.53 -2.62 14.66
CA LEU A 16 6.60 -1.61 14.62
C LEU A 16 6.18 -0.30 15.30
N SER A 17 4.95 0.18 15.06
CA SER A 17 4.43 1.39 15.72
C SER A 17 4.36 1.21 17.23
N VAL A 18 3.85 0.07 17.73
CA VAL A 18 3.76 -0.21 19.17
C VAL A 18 5.14 -0.30 19.80
N LEU A 19 6.09 -0.99 19.15
CA LEU A 19 7.44 -1.15 19.66
C LEU A 19 8.17 0.20 19.75
N LEU A 20 8.12 1.01 18.69
CA LEU A 20 8.79 2.31 18.66
C LEU A 20 8.20 3.27 19.70
N VAL A 21 6.87 3.41 19.74
CA VAL A 21 6.18 4.26 20.73
C VAL A 21 6.47 3.77 22.15
N GLY A 22 6.41 2.45 22.37
CA GLY A 22 6.65 1.82 23.66
C GLY A 22 8.06 2.07 24.18
N VAL A 23 9.08 1.76 23.37
CA VAL A 23 10.50 1.95 23.74
C VAL A 23 10.79 3.44 23.99
N THR A 24 10.36 4.34 23.11
CA THR A 24 10.59 5.79 23.30
C THR A 24 9.90 6.31 24.55
N THR A 25 8.67 5.86 24.83
CA THR A 25 7.94 6.27 26.04
C THR A 25 8.60 5.72 27.31
N SER A 26 9.04 4.46 27.32
CA SER A 26 9.75 3.86 28.44
C SER A 26 11.07 4.58 28.74
N VAL A 27 11.88 4.86 27.72
CA VAL A 27 13.16 5.59 27.89
C VAL A 27 12.91 7.02 28.39
N SER A 28 11.84 7.66 27.92
CA SER A 28 11.43 8.99 28.37
C SER A 28 11.09 9.02 29.86
N ILE A 29 10.28 8.06 30.35
CA ILE A 29 9.90 7.97 31.77
C ILE A 29 11.11 7.67 32.66
N SER A 30 12.02 6.79 32.24
CA SER A 30 13.23 6.50 33.02
C SER A 30 14.25 7.64 33.02
N GLY A 31 14.27 8.46 31.96
CA GLY A 31 15.20 9.58 31.82
C GLY A 31 14.82 10.84 32.60
N SER A 32 13.54 11.04 32.93
CA SER A 32 13.06 12.25 33.61
C SER A 32 13.56 12.36 35.06
N GLU A 33 13.85 11.25 35.73
CA GLU A 33 14.36 11.22 37.11
C GLU A 33 15.83 11.70 37.20
N ALA A 34 16.60 11.60 36.11
CA ALA A 34 18.05 11.85 36.12
C ALA A 34 18.48 13.24 35.60
N ARG A 35 17.58 14.02 34.97
CA ARG A 35 17.91 15.29 34.32
C ARG A 35 17.04 16.45 34.81
N GLY A 36 17.35 16.97 35.99
CA GLY A 36 16.78 18.22 36.54
C GLY A 36 17.27 19.51 35.86
N GLY A 37 17.26 19.57 34.52
CA GLY A 37 17.71 20.74 33.75
C GLY A 37 16.64 21.28 32.80
N LEU A 38 16.38 22.59 32.85
CA LEU A 38 15.35 23.31 32.07
C LEU A 38 15.34 23.03 30.55
N PHE A 39 16.49 22.72 29.96
CA PHE A 39 16.64 22.44 28.52
C PHE A 39 16.28 21.00 28.12
N GLY A 40 16.23 20.05 29.06
CA GLY A 40 16.00 18.64 28.77
C GLY A 40 14.53 18.30 28.47
N GLY A 41 13.59 19.00 29.11
CA GLY A 41 12.16 18.71 28.98
C GLY A 41 11.60 19.01 27.60
N GLY A 42 11.98 20.15 27.00
CA GLY A 42 11.44 20.56 25.69
C GLY A 42 11.80 19.60 24.56
N LEU A 43 13.07 19.15 24.50
CA LEU A 43 13.52 18.19 23.49
C LEU A 43 12.86 16.82 23.67
N GLN A 44 12.68 16.38 24.92
CA GLN A 44 12.02 15.12 25.27
C GLN A 44 10.54 15.14 24.87
N THR A 45 9.82 16.22 25.18
CA THR A 45 8.43 16.41 24.74
C THR A 45 8.33 16.45 23.22
N ALA A 46 9.21 17.19 22.54
CA ALA A 46 9.23 17.26 21.08
C ALA A 46 9.46 15.88 20.43
N THR A 47 10.38 15.08 20.97
CA THR A 47 10.68 13.73 20.46
C THR A 47 9.50 12.78 20.66
N LEU A 48 8.85 12.83 21.83
CA LEU A 48 7.63 12.05 22.07
C LEU A 48 6.51 12.47 21.10
N CYS A 49 6.26 13.77 20.94
CA CYS A 49 5.26 14.25 19.99
C CYS A 49 5.56 13.77 18.57
N ALA A 50 6.82 13.82 18.13
CA ALA A 50 7.21 13.37 16.79
C ALA A 50 6.93 11.87 16.59
N VAL A 51 7.29 11.02 17.55
CA VAL A 51 7.06 9.56 17.46
C VAL A 51 5.56 9.23 17.43
N TRP A 52 4.76 9.92 18.24
CA TRP A 52 3.30 9.76 18.23
C TRP A 52 2.67 10.21 16.91
N VAL A 53 3.11 11.34 16.36
CA VAL A 53 2.65 11.85 15.05
C VAL A 53 3.00 10.87 13.94
N GLU A 54 4.23 10.35 13.91
CA GLU A 54 4.67 9.38 12.91
C GLU A 54 3.85 8.08 13.00
N ALA A 55 3.62 7.56 14.21
CA ALA A 55 2.79 6.37 14.41
C ALA A 55 1.34 6.60 13.96
N ALA A 56 0.76 7.76 14.25
CA ALA A 56 -0.57 8.13 13.79
C ALA A 56 -0.62 8.24 12.27
N LEU A 57 0.38 8.87 11.63
CA LEU A 57 0.48 9.00 10.19
C LEU A 57 0.60 7.62 9.51
N ALA A 58 1.45 6.73 10.04
CA ALA A 58 1.59 5.37 9.53
C ALA A 58 0.28 4.59 9.60
N MET A 59 -0.47 4.72 10.71
CA MET A 59 -1.78 4.11 10.86
C MET A 59 -2.81 4.70 9.88
N LEU A 60 -2.81 6.02 9.67
CA LEU A 60 -3.68 6.66 8.69
C LEU A 60 -3.37 6.22 7.26
N CYS A 61 -2.09 6.12 6.88
CA CYS A 61 -1.68 5.59 5.59
C CYS A 61 -2.12 4.14 5.42
N MET A 62 -1.96 3.30 6.45
CA MET A 62 -2.40 1.91 6.42
C MET A 62 -3.92 1.80 6.26
N LEU A 63 -4.70 2.59 7.02
CA LEU A 63 -6.16 2.66 6.88
C LEU A 63 -6.56 3.13 5.48
N TYR A 64 -5.88 4.13 4.92
CA TYR A 64 -6.12 4.60 3.56
C TYR A 64 -5.84 3.51 2.51
N LEU A 65 -4.79 2.71 2.67
CA LEU A 65 -4.51 1.60 1.76
C LEU A 65 -5.57 0.49 1.86
N LEU A 66 -6.07 0.20 3.08
CA LEU A 66 -7.09 -0.83 3.29
C LEU A 66 -8.49 -0.41 2.82
N PHE A 67 -8.88 0.83 3.09
CA PHE A 67 -10.26 1.30 2.89
C PHE A 67 -10.42 2.27 1.70
N GLY A 68 -9.34 2.92 1.26
CA GLY A 68 -9.37 3.92 0.19
C GLY A 68 -9.44 3.34 -1.22
N ASN A 69 -9.56 2.01 -1.37
CA ASN A 69 -9.52 1.32 -2.66
C ASN A 69 -8.27 1.70 -3.50
N ALA A 70 -7.17 2.04 -2.82
CA ALA A 70 -5.95 2.49 -3.47
C ALA A 70 -5.42 1.40 -4.42
N GLY A 71 -5.32 1.74 -5.71
CA GLY A 71 -4.84 0.81 -6.74
C GLY A 71 -5.82 -0.32 -7.13
N VAL A 72 -7.07 -0.27 -6.65
CA VAL A 72 -8.12 -1.22 -7.07
C VAL A 72 -8.78 -0.71 -8.34
N ILE A 73 -8.64 -1.46 -9.43
CA ILE A 73 -9.37 -1.23 -10.67
C ILE A 73 -10.64 -2.07 -10.61
N GLN A 74 -11.79 -1.41 -10.56
CA GLN A 74 -13.07 -2.12 -10.63
C GLN A 74 -13.24 -2.75 -12.00
N ARG A 75 -13.72 -4.00 -12.01
CA ARG A 75 -14.10 -4.70 -13.24
C ARG A 75 -15.40 -4.09 -13.74
N SER A 76 -15.33 -3.41 -14.88
CA SER A 76 -16.47 -2.88 -15.61
C SER A 76 -16.30 -3.22 -17.08
N MET A 77 -17.36 -3.07 -17.88
CA MET A 77 -17.21 -3.25 -19.33
C MET A 77 -16.15 -2.31 -19.92
N THR A 78 -15.99 -1.11 -19.35
CA THR A 78 -15.01 -0.12 -19.78
C THR A 78 -13.56 -0.47 -19.43
N THR A 79 -13.32 -1.21 -18.34
CA THR A 79 -11.96 -1.62 -17.94
C THR A 79 -11.60 -3.02 -18.42
N CYS A 80 -12.57 -3.86 -18.74
CA CYS A 80 -12.33 -5.22 -19.22
C CYS A 80 -12.23 -5.30 -20.75
N PHE A 81 -12.85 -4.38 -21.49
CA PHE A 81 -12.93 -4.42 -22.96
C PHE A 81 -12.31 -3.18 -23.64
N PRO A 82 -11.80 -3.32 -24.87
CA PRO A 82 -11.68 -4.57 -25.63
C PRO A 82 -10.60 -5.48 -25.04
N MET A 83 -10.89 -6.77 -24.96
CA MET A 83 -9.92 -7.76 -24.47
C MET A 83 -8.86 -8.01 -25.55
N PRO A 84 -7.56 -8.12 -25.21
CA PRO A 84 -6.56 -8.50 -26.19
C PRO A 84 -6.86 -9.88 -26.80
N ALA A 85 -6.70 -10.01 -28.11
CA ALA A 85 -7.08 -11.21 -28.86
C ALA A 85 -6.42 -12.49 -28.32
N GLU A 86 -5.17 -12.39 -27.86
CA GLU A 86 -4.43 -13.52 -27.27
C GLU A 86 -5.07 -14.03 -25.97
N VAL A 87 -5.57 -13.12 -25.14
CA VAL A 87 -6.25 -13.47 -23.88
C VAL A 87 -7.63 -14.03 -24.18
N GLU A 88 -8.36 -13.40 -25.10
CA GLU A 88 -9.68 -13.84 -25.53
C GLU A 88 -9.64 -15.26 -26.11
N LEU A 89 -8.67 -15.55 -26.98
CA LEU A 89 -8.49 -16.88 -27.58
C LEU A 89 -8.23 -17.93 -26.50
N ARG A 90 -7.30 -17.68 -25.57
CA ARG A 90 -6.99 -18.63 -24.50
C ARG A 90 -8.17 -18.87 -23.57
N LEU A 91 -8.93 -17.82 -23.23
CA LEU A 91 -10.13 -17.95 -22.40
C LEU A 91 -11.21 -18.76 -23.12
N ARG A 92 -11.44 -18.52 -24.42
CA ARG A 92 -12.38 -19.30 -25.24
C ARG A 92 -11.97 -20.77 -25.34
N GLU A 93 -10.67 -21.06 -25.44
CA GLU A 93 -10.12 -22.42 -25.48
C GLU A 93 -9.97 -23.08 -24.09
N SER A 94 -10.38 -22.41 -23.00
CA SER A 94 -10.18 -22.85 -21.61
C SER A 94 -8.72 -23.18 -21.28
N ARG A 95 -7.77 -22.50 -21.93
CA ARG A 95 -6.32 -22.65 -21.69
C ARG A 95 -5.87 -21.78 -20.52
N SER A 96 -4.83 -22.25 -19.84
CA SER A 96 -4.19 -21.47 -18.77
C SER A 96 -3.60 -20.15 -19.30
N LEU A 97 -3.80 -19.08 -18.54
CA LEU A 97 -3.16 -17.78 -18.75
C LEU A 97 -1.77 -17.70 -18.10
N GLU A 98 -1.32 -18.77 -17.44
CA GLU A 98 0.03 -18.86 -16.88
C GLU A 98 1.10 -18.69 -17.97
N GLY A 99 2.16 -17.98 -17.62
CA GLY A 99 3.25 -17.63 -18.54
C GLY A 99 2.93 -16.47 -19.48
N LEU A 100 1.69 -15.99 -19.58
CA LEU A 100 1.39 -14.76 -20.30
C LEU A 100 1.86 -13.56 -19.47
N LYS A 101 2.57 -12.63 -20.11
CA LYS A 101 2.92 -11.33 -19.51
C LYS A 101 1.76 -10.36 -19.68
N ASN A 102 1.74 -9.28 -18.91
CA ASN A 102 0.80 -8.19 -19.16
C ASN A 102 1.00 -7.66 -20.59
N ILE A 103 -0.09 -7.34 -21.27
CA ILE A 103 -0.07 -6.91 -22.68
C ILE A 103 -0.10 -5.39 -22.72
N GLU A 104 0.85 -4.77 -23.40
CA GLU A 104 0.88 -3.32 -23.55
C GLU A 104 -0.29 -2.86 -24.44
N GLY A 105 -0.91 -1.74 -24.05
CA GLY A 105 -2.00 -1.15 -24.81
C GLY A 105 -1.52 -0.39 -26.04
N PRO A 106 -2.46 0.10 -26.87
CA PRO A 106 -2.13 0.93 -28.03
C PRO A 106 -1.35 2.18 -27.62
N GLN A 107 -0.30 2.53 -28.35
CA GLN A 107 0.47 3.75 -28.08
C GLN A 107 -0.42 4.99 -28.15
N GLY A 108 -0.28 5.88 -27.17
CA GLY A 108 -1.05 7.12 -27.08
C GLY A 108 -2.51 6.93 -26.61
N SER A 109 -2.92 5.73 -26.20
CA SER A 109 -4.24 5.54 -25.60
C SER A 109 -4.30 6.20 -24.21
N PRO A 110 -5.28 7.10 -23.96
CA PRO A 110 -5.41 7.76 -22.66
C PRO A 110 -5.91 6.81 -21.55
N THR A 111 -6.51 5.68 -21.92
CA THR A 111 -7.20 4.77 -20.98
C THR A 111 -6.66 3.35 -21.00
N LEU A 112 -6.03 2.92 -22.09
CA LEU A 112 -5.53 1.55 -22.27
C LEU A 112 -4.01 1.53 -22.17
N GLY A 113 -3.49 1.55 -20.94
CA GLY A 113 -2.05 1.50 -20.68
C GLY A 113 -1.48 0.08 -20.79
N SER A 114 -1.88 -0.81 -19.89
CA SER A 114 -1.47 -2.23 -19.93
C SER A 114 -2.59 -3.16 -19.47
N TYR A 115 -2.82 -4.25 -20.17
CA TYR A 115 -3.81 -5.26 -19.83
C TYR A 115 -3.21 -6.28 -18.86
N CYS A 116 -3.76 -6.34 -17.65
CA CYS A 116 -3.34 -7.29 -16.64
C CYS A 116 -4.00 -8.65 -16.88
N VAL A 117 -3.24 -9.61 -17.41
CA VAL A 117 -3.73 -10.95 -17.78
C VAL A 117 -4.23 -11.76 -16.58
N ARG A 118 -3.71 -11.48 -15.37
CA ARG A 118 -4.17 -12.11 -14.12
C ARG A 118 -5.49 -11.51 -13.63
N CYS A 119 -5.66 -10.20 -13.77
CA CYS A 119 -6.84 -9.51 -13.25
C CYS A 119 -7.97 -9.36 -14.30
N LEU A 120 -7.65 -9.56 -15.58
CA LEU A 120 -8.50 -9.38 -16.75
C LEU A 120 -9.03 -7.93 -16.87
N VAL A 121 -8.16 -6.95 -16.63
CA VAL A 121 -8.49 -5.51 -16.67
C VAL A 121 -7.36 -4.68 -17.27
N TRP A 122 -7.73 -3.61 -17.95
CA TRP A 122 -6.84 -2.53 -18.38
C TRP A 122 -6.41 -1.68 -17.18
N ARG A 123 -5.10 -1.44 -17.07
CA ARG A 123 -4.49 -0.45 -16.19
C ARG A 123 -4.23 0.84 -16.97
N PRO A 124 -4.42 2.01 -16.36
CA PRO A 124 -4.09 3.27 -16.98
C PRO A 124 -2.59 3.34 -17.34
N PRO A 125 -2.22 4.15 -18.35
CA PRO A 125 -0.83 4.35 -18.72
C PRO A 125 -0.01 4.91 -17.54
N LYS A 126 1.27 4.52 -17.47
CA LYS A 126 2.21 4.97 -16.42
C LYS A 126 2.67 6.41 -16.65
N GLU A 127 2.62 6.86 -17.89
CA GLU A 127 3.05 8.19 -18.32
C GLU A 127 1.79 9.07 -18.39
N TRP A 128 1.79 10.12 -17.57
CA TRP A 128 0.86 11.26 -17.65
C TRP A 128 1.64 12.44 -18.21
#